data_AF-A0A1W9Q413-F1
#
_entry.id   AF-A0A1W9Q413-F1
#
_cell.length_a   1.000
_cell.length_b   1.000
_cell.length_c   1.000
_cell.angle_alpha   90.00
_cell.angle_beta   90.00
_cell.angle_gamma   90.00
#
_symmetry.space_group_name_H-M   'P 1'
#
loop_
_entity.id
_entity.type
_entity.pdbx_description
1 polymer ?
#
loop_
_entity_poly.entity_id
_entity_poly.type
_entity_poly.pdbx_seq_one_letter_code
_entity_poly.pdbx_strand_id
1 'polypeptide(L)'
;MSRIRIEAFLEKEIGLSADAVGPDVVSRAVRTRMADLGLLDVVLYHKILTTSEKEQASLIEAVVVPETWFFRNKKAFRFLADYITGTWVKENPGRSLRVLSIPCATGEEAYSIAMCLVDAGIREDRFHIDGLDISETALIKARQGLYTTASFRGDDLSFRERHFDPEDDGFRLHERLRRTVRFLRGNILDDQILLYQEPYHVIFCRNLLIYLSPRAKTRTLETIDRLLSDSGILFLGHAEREVAVSWGLVGIPEPGAFACRKERRKAARPPYSAHRSHPRRRRFERVGKGLESAPSVAPAAPAGRDTGSAVPELSPDRKEVSDMGKNLFDQAQALADRGSLTAALDLCRSFIRDQPVHAGAYFLMGLIYEALDKEEEAEASFNKAIYLDPNYSEALNHLSFIFENRGDASGAAHLRERARRAFQQEARG
;
A
#
# COMPACT_ATOMS: atom_id res chain seq x y z
N MET A 1 -8.41 13.89 26.08
CA MET A 1 -9.75 13.34 25.76
C MET A 1 -10.28 13.80 24.40
N SER A 2 -10.37 15.10 24.10
CA SER A 2 -10.87 15.61 22.80
C SER A 2 -10.15 14.98 21.59
N ARG A 3 -8.81 14.97 21.62
CA ARG A 3 -7.96 14.36 20.58
C ARG A 3 -8.33 12.90 20.26
N ILE A 4 -8.43 12.04 21.27
CA ILE A 4 -8.82 10.62 21.14
C ILE A 4 -10.18 10.47 20.46
N ARG A 5 -11.12 11.40 20.69
CA ARG A 5 -12.43 11.38 20.02
C ARG A 5 -12.36 11.81 18.55
N ILE A 6 -11.42 12.69 18.19
CA ILE A 6 -11.16 13.06 16.79
C ILE A 6 -10.47 11.90 16.05
N GLU A 7 -9.53 11.23 16.70
CA GLU A 7 -8.88 10.01 16.19
C GLU A 7 -9.90 8.89 15.98
N ALA A 8 -10.77 8.62 16.96
CA ALA A 8 -11.87 7.65 16.83
C ALA A 8 -12.92 8.04 15.77
N PHE A 9 -13.13 9.33 15.54
CA PHE A 9 -13.97 9.81 14.43
C PHE A 9 -13.33 9.49 13.07
N LEU A 10 -12.03 9.78 12.89
CA LEU A 10 -11.30 9.46 11.66
C LEU A 10 -11.22 7.96 11.40
N GLU A 11 -10.99 7.14 12.44
CA GLU A 11 -11.04 5.68 12.30
C GLU A 11 -12.44 5.20 11.90
N LYS A 12 -13.50 5.76 12.50
CA LYS A 12 -14.89 5.39 12.18
C LYS A 12 -15.29 5.75 10.75
N GLU A 13 -15.00 6.97 10.31
CA GLU A 13 -15.47 7.46 8.99
C GLU A 13 -14.58 7.00 7.84
N ILE A 14 -13.25 7.01 8.01
CA ILE A 14 -12.28 6.77 6.93
C ILE A 14 -11.28 5.65 7.22
N GLY A 15 -11.42 4.95 8.35
CA GLY A 15 -10.57 3.80 8.70
C GLY A 15 -9.16 4.13 9.14
N LEU A 16 -8.81 5.42 9.27
CA LEU A 16 -7.46 5.88 9.57
C LEU A 16 -7.02 5.44 10.97
N SER A 17 -5.91 4.72 11.07
CA SER A 17 -5.28 4.40 12.36
C SER A 17 -4.32 5.53 12.75
N ALA A 18 -4.58 6.15 13.91
CA ALA A 18 -3.70 7.18 14.48
C ALA A 18 -2.29 6.66 14.77
N ASP A 19 -2.17 5.38 15.15
CA ASP A 19 -0.88 4.72 15.39
C ASP A 19 -0.10 4.52 14.09
N ALA A 20 -0.79 4.10 13.01
CA ALA A 20 -0.16 3.82 11.73
C ALA A 20 0.24 5.08 10.93
N VAL A 21 -0.50 6.19 11.07
CA VAL A 21 -0.11 7.49 10.46
C VAL A 21 0.82 8.33 11.33
N GLY A 22 1.03 7.91 12.58
CA GLY A 22 1.77 8.66 13.58
C GLY A 22 0.95 9.79 14.23
N PRO A 23 1.17 10.06 15.53
CA PRO A 23 0.35 10.98 16.32
C PRO A 23 0.41 12.44 15.84
N ASP A 24 1.43 12.83 15.08
CA ASP A 24 1.62 14.21 14.64
C ASP A 24 0.86 14.58 13.37
N VAL A 25 0.50 13.62 12.51
CA VAL A 25 -0.29 13.89 11.29
C VAL A 25 -1.69 14.38 11.67
N VAL A 26 -2.41 13.63 12.50
CA VAL A 26 -3.73 14.04 13.01
C VAL A 26 -3.65 15.34 13.80
N SER A 27 -2.61 15.48 14.65
CA SER A 27 -2.41 16.71 15.44
C SER A 27 -2.18 17.95 14.58
N ARG A 28 -1.40 17.81 13.49
CA ARG A 28 -1.12 18.89 12.53
C ARG A 28 -2.39 19.28 11.77
N ALA A 29 -3.13 18.29 11.25
CA ALA A 29 -4.41 18.52 10.57
C ALA A 29 -5.39 19.28 11.48
N VAL A 30 -5.58 18.84 12.73
CA VAL A 30 -6.45 19.50 13.71
C VAL A 30 -5.99 20.93 14.00
N ARG A 31 -4.68 21.18 14.18
CA ARG A 31 -4.16 22.55 14.37
C ARG A 31 -4.44 23.46 13.18
N THR A 32 -4.24 22.99 11.95
CA THR A 32 -4.56 23.73 10.72
C THR A 32 -6.05 24.07 10.68
N ARG A 33 -6.92 23.08 10.86
CA ARG A 33 -8.38 23.28 10.87
C ARG A 33 -8.87 24.22 11.97
N MET A 34 -8.26 24.15 13.15
CA MET A 34 -8.52 25.10 14.24
C MET A 34 -8.11 26.52 13.86
N ALA A 35 -6.94 26.71 13.25
CA ALA A 35 -6.49 28.02 12.78
C ALA A 35 -7.40 28.60 11.68
N ASP A 36 -7.82 27.77 10.70
CA ASP A 36 -8.75 28.16 9.64
C ASP A 36 -10.12 28.63 10.17
N LEU A 37 -10.53 28.13 11.35
CA LEU A 37 -11.76 28.51 12.04
C LEU A 37 -11.57 29.58 13.13
N GLY A 38 -10.33 30.05 13.37
CA GLY A 38 -10.01 31.02 14.44
C GLY A 38 -10.18 30.47 15.87
N LEU A 39 -10.04 29.15 16.05
CA LEU A 39 -10.27 28.46 17.32
C LEU A 39 -8.96 28.18 18.07
N LEU A 40 -8.94 28.44 19.38
CA LEU A 40 -7.82 28.11 20.26
C LEU A 40 -8.09 26.89 21.16
N ASP A 41 -9.35 26.44 21.25
CA ASP A 41 -9.77 25.30 22.07
C ASP A 41 -10.19 24.09 21.22
N VAL A 42 -9.51 22.97 21.44
CA VAL A 42 -9.77 21.68 20.78
C VAL A 42 -11.09 21.03 21.23
N VAL A 43 -11.63 21.39 22.40
CA VAL A 43 -12.95 20.92 22.86
C VAL A 43 -14.06 21.61 22.07
N LEU A 44 -13.96 22.92 21.87
CA LEU A 44 -14.84 23.68 20.99
C LEU A 44 -14.73 23.20 19.52
N TYR A 45 -13.51 22.95 19.02
CA TYR A 45 -13.31 22.36 17.69
C TYR A 45 -14.02 21.00 17.54
N HIS A 46 -13.82 20.08 18.50
CA HIS A 46 -14.51 18.79 18.50
C HIS A 46 -16.04 18.95 18.47
N LYS A 47 -16.61 19.91 19.20
CA LYS A 47 -18.06 20.18 19.17
C LYS A 47 -18.53 20.56 17.76
N ILE A 48 -17.79 21.43 17.07
CA ILE A 48 -18.08 21.84 15.68
C ILE A 48 -17.94 20.65 14.73
N LEU A 49 -16.86 19.87 14.84
CA LEU A 49 -16.62 18.67 14.06
C LEU A 49 -17.80 17.67 14.19
N THR A 50 -18.33 17.46 15.40
CA THR A 50 -19.48 16.55 15.59
C THR A 50 -20.80 17.04 15.01
N THR A 51 -20.93 18.32 14.62
CA THR A 51 -22.20 18.90 14.13
C THR A 51 -22.10 19.54 12.74
N SER A 52 -20.96 19.43 12.05
CA SER A 52 -20.73 20.07 10.75
C SER A 52 -20.10 19.09 9.75
N GLU A 53 -20.91 18.54 8.84
CA GLU A 53 -20.43 17.70 7.73
C GLU A 53 -19.36 18.39 6.88
N LYS A 54 -19.46 19.73 6.72
CA LYS A 54 -18.45 20.53 6.04
C LYS A 54 -17.10 20.47 6.76
N GLU A 55 -17.09 20.55 8.09
CA GLU A 55 -15.84 20.49 8.85
C GLU A 55 -15.30 19.06 8.94
N GLN A 56 -16.18 18.06 8.99
CA GLN A 56 -15.79 16.65 8.85
C GLN A 56 -15.07 16.38 7.54
N ALA A 57 -15.63 16.82 6.42
CA ALA A 57 -14.98 16.73 5.12
C ALA A 57 -13.66 17.51 5.08
N SER A 58 -13.63 18.73 5.64
CA SER A 58 -12.43 19.57 5.65
C SER A 58 -11.30 18.99 6.52
N LEU A 59 -11.63 18.33 7.63
CA LEU A 59 -10.66 17.59 8.42
C LEU A 59 -10.14 16.38 7.65
N ILE A 60 -11.02 15.56 7.05
CA ILE A 60 -10.62 14.39 6.24
C ILE A 60 -9.64 14.81 5.15
N GLU A 61 -9.96 15.86 4.37
CA GLU A 61 -9.08 16.44 3.34
C GLU A 61 -7.71 16.91 3.89
N ALA A 62 -7.64 17.29 5.18
CA ALA A 62 -6.40 17.70 5.84
C ALA A 62 -5.58 16.54 6.44
N VAL A 63 -6.14 15.32 6.58
CA VAL A 63 -5.41 14.12 7.05
C VAL A 63 -5.08 13.12 5.95
N VAL A 64 -5.83 13.13 4.84
CA VAL A 64 -5.52 12.29 3.66
C VAL A 64 -4.19 12.74 3.07
N VAL A 65 -3.26 11.79 2.90
CA VAL A 65 -1.93 12.05 2.32
C VAL A 65 -2.04 11.99 0.79
N PRO A 66 -1.87 13.12 0.06
CA PRO A 66 -2.12 13.17 -1.38
C PRO A 66 -0.89 12.76 -2.21
N GLU A 67 0.09 12.06 -1.63
CA GLU A 67 1.36 11.83 -2.32
C GLU A 67 1.27 10.71 -3.35
N THR A 68 1.34 11.11 -4.62
CA THR A 68 1.44 10.21 -5.76
C THR A 68 2.34 10.82 -6.85
N TRP A 69 2.76 10.01 -7.80
CA TRP A 69 3.54 10.42 -8.97
C TRP A 69 3.41 9.38 -10.09
N PHE A 70 3.64 9.80 -11.33
CA PHE A 70 3.52 8.93 -12.48
C PHE A 70 4.47 7.74 -12.40
N PHE A 71 3.95 6.56 -12.71
CA PHE A 71 4.67 5.28 -12.72
C PHE A 71 5.39 4.93 -11.41
N ARG A 72 4.86 5.38 -10.26
CA ARG A 72 5.28 4.91 -8.92
C ARG A 72 5.31 3.38 -8.88
N ASN A 73 6.51 2.80 -8.79
CA ASN A 73 6.84 1.39 -9.10
C ASN A 73 6.57 0.98 -10.57
N LYS A 74 7.58 1.15 -11.42
CA LYS A 74 7.54 0.76 -12.84
C LYS A 74 7.38 -0.75 -13.08
N LYS A 75 7.80 -1.62 -12.16
CA LYS A 75 7.72 -3.10 -12.33
C LYS A 75 6.26 -3.57 -12.38
N ALA A 76 5.37 -2.97 -11.57
CA ALA A 76 3.93 -3.24 -11.61
C ALA A 76 3.28 -2.93 -12.98
N PHE A 77 3.62 -1.79 -13.60
CA PHE A 77 3.07 -1.42 -14.91
C PHE A 77 3.62 -2.28 -16.05
N ARG A 78 4.90 -2.68 -16.00
CA ARG A 78 5.46 -3.64 -16.97
C ARG A 78 4.69 -4.97 -16.92
N PHE A 79 4.55 -5.54 -15.72
CA PHE A 79 3.77 -6.77 -15.53
C PHE A 79 2.30 -6.63 -15.98
N LEU A 80 1.66 -5.47 -15.77
CA LEU A 80 0.34 -5.18 -16.31
C LEU A 80 0.31 -5.29 -17.85
N ALA A 81 1.23 -4.61 -18.54
CA ALA A 81 1.31 -4.65 -20.01
C ALA A 81 1.52 -6.08 -20.53
N ASP A 82 2.45 -6.81 -19.94
CA ASP A 82 2.80 -8.19 -20.31
C ASP A 82 1.62 -9.16 -20.07
N TYR A 83 0.95 -9.05 -18.93
CA TYR A 83 -0.25 -9.85 -18.63
C TYR A 83 -1.40 -9.54 -19.59
N ILE A 84 -1.67 -8.26 -19.87
CA ILE A 84 -2.81 -7.86 -20.71
C ILE A 84 -2.60 -8.30 -22.16
N THR A 85 -1.44 -8.00 -22.74
CA THR A 85 -1.10 -8.36 -24.13
C THR A 85 -0.84 -9.85 -24.30
N GLY A 86 -0.15 -10.48 -23.33
CA GLY A 86 0.25 -11.88 -23.37
C GLY A 86 -0.88 -12.86 -23.07
N THR A 87 -1.82 -12.50 -22.20
CA THR A 87 -2.85 -13.43 -21.67
C THR A 87 -4.26 -12.86 -21.79
N TRP A 88 -4.56 -11.73 -21.14
CA TRP A 88 -5.95 -11.30 -20.94
C TRP A 88 -6.71 -11.08 -22.25
N VAL A 89 -6.09 -10.42 -23.24
CA VAL A 89 -6.70 -10.15 -24.56
C VAL A 89 -7.05 -11.44 -25.31
N LYS A 90 -6.23 -12.49 -25.15
CA LYS A 90 -6.44 -13.80 -25.82
C LYS A 90 -7.58 -14.59 -25.17
N GLU A 91 -7.70 -14.51 -23.85
CA GLU A 91 -8.76 -15.17 -23.08
C GLU A 91 -10.10 -14.42 -23.14
N ASN A 92 -10.08 -13.11 -23.42
CA ASN A 92 -11.25 -12.23 -23.42
C ASN A 92 -11.48 -11.53 -24.77
N PRO A 93 -11.54 -12.26 -25.91
CA PRO A 93 -11.72 -11.66 -27.23
C PRO A 93 -13.02 -10.84 -27.26
N GLY A 94 -12.95 -9.63 -27.82
CA GLY A 94 -14.08 -8.71 -27.92
C GLY A 94 -14.49 -7.99 -26.62
N ARG A 95 -14.10 -8.45 -25.42
CA ARG A 95 -14.46 -7.76 -24.15
C ARG A 95 -13.60 -6.51 -23.90
N SER A 96 -14.12 -5.51 -23.19
CA SER A 96 -13.36 -4.33 -22.77
C SER A 96 -12.76 -4.50 -21.37
N LEU A 97 -11.50 -4.09 -21.18
CA LEU A 97 -10.77 -4.21 -19.93
C LEU A 97 -11.20 -3.14 -18.94
N ARG A 98 -12.01 -3.54 -17.94
CA ARG A 98 -12.31 -2.68 -16.78
C ARG A 98 -11.21 -2.75 -15.72
N VAL A 99 -10.68 -1.59 -15.35
CA VAL A 99 -9.66 -1.39 -14.29
C VAL A 99 -10.15 -0.40 -13.24
N LEU A 100 -9.77 -0.58 -11.97
CA LEU A 100 -9.99 0.37 -10.88
C LEU A 100 -8.64 0.81 -10.29
N SER A 101 -8.44 2.09 -10.00
CA SER A 101 -7.36 2.61 -9.15
C SER A 101 -7.98 3.29 -7.94
N ILE A 102 -7.59 2.88 -6.73
CA ILE A 102 -8.23 3.26 -5.47
C ILE A 102 -7.26 3.11 -4.28
N PRO A 103 -6.85 4.18 -3.58
CA PRO A 103 -7.14 5.59 -3.84
C PRO A 103 -6.40 6.05 -5.11
N CYS A 104 -7.05 6.84 -5.95
CA CYS A 104 -6.41 7.38 -7.16
C CYS A 104 -5.71 8.73 -6.94
N ALA A 105 -5.92 9.38 -5.79
CA ALA A 105 -5.39 10.69 -5.43
C ALA A 105 -5.59 11.73 -6.57
N THR A 106 -4.52 12.40 -6.99
CA THR A 106 -4.55 13.40 -8.08
C THR A 106 -4.51 12.79 -9.49
N GLY A 107 -4.71 11.46 -9.61
CA GLY A 107 -4.94 10.77 -10.88
C GLY A 107 -3.71 10.15 -11.54
N GLU A 108 -2.50 10.41 -11.03
CA GLU A 108 -1.24 9.94 -11.63
C GLU A 108 -1.21 8.42 -11.83
N GLU A 109 -1.70 7.63 -10.88
CA GLU A 109 -1.75 6.17 -11.04
C GLU A 109 -2.73 5.75 -12.14
N ALA A 110 -3.97 6.24 -12.09
CA ALA A 110 -5.00 5.93 -13.09
C ALA A 110 -4.55 6.30 -14.51
N TYR A 111 -3.84 7.41 -14.66
CA TYR A 111 -3.27 7.82 -15.94
C TYR A 111 -1.99 7.07 -16.33
N SER A 112 -1.17 6.62 -15.38
CA SER A 112 -0.10 5.66 -15.68
C SER A 112 -0.62 4.30 -16.16
N ILE A 113 -1.77 3.83 -15.64
CA ILE A 113 -2.47 2.66 -16.19
C ILE A 113 -2.90 2.94 -17.64
N ALA A 114 -3.53 4.09 -17.92
CA ALA A 114 -3.97 4.46 -19.27
C ALA A 114 -2.79 4.54 -20.27
N MET A 115 -1.74 5.27 -19.92
CA MET A 115 -0.52 5.39 -20.74
C MET A 115 0.15 4.04 -20.97
N CYS A 116 0.24 3.19 -19.93
CA CYS A 116 0.80 1.84 -20.02
C CYS A 116 0.04 0.97 -21.03
N LEU A 117 -1.30 0.98 -20.99
CA LEU A 117 -2.13 0.20 -21.91
C LEU A 117 -2.01 0.69 -23.37
N VAL A 118 -1.97 2.01 -23.57
CA VAL A 118 -1.79 2.62 -24.91
C VAL A 118 -0.38 2.35 -25.47
N ASP A 119 0.67 2.52 -24.67
CA ASP A 119 2.05 2.21 -25.08
C ASP A 119 2.24 0.70 -25.36
N ALA A 120 1.45 -0.16 -24.72
CA ALA A 120 1.36 -1.60 -25.02
C ALA A 120 0.49 -1.96 -26.24
N GLY A 121 -0.03 -0.97 -26.98
CA GLY A 121 -0.81 -1.16 -28.20
C GLY A 121 -2.29 -1.49 -28.00
N ILE A 122 -2.82 -1.35 -26.77
CA ILE A 122 -4.25 -1.52 -26.50
C ILE A 122 -4.98 -0.22 -26.87
N ARG A 123 -5.90 -0.31 -27.85
CA ARG A 123 -6.71 0.84 -28.30
C ARG A 123 -7.56 1.42 -27.16
N GLU A 124 -7.76 2.73 -27.16
CA GLU A 124 -8.44 3.48 -26.09
C GLU A 124 -9.90 3.05 -25.84
N ASP A 125 -10.59 2.47 -26.84
CA ASP A 125 -11.95 1.93 -26.72
C ASP A 125 -12.01 0.47 -26.20
N ARG A 126 -10.85 -0.17 -25.97
CA ARG A 126 -10.73 -1.55 -25.47
C ARG A 126 -10.52 -1.63 -23.97
N PHE A 127 -10.46 -0.50 -23.26
CA PHE A 127 -10.38 -0.45 -21.81
C PHE A 127 -11.18 0.73 -21.23
N HIS A 128 -11.46 0.66 -19.94
CA HIS A 128 -12.03 1.74 -19.14
C HIS A 128 -11.45 1.69 -17.73
N ILE A 129 -10.99 2.83 -17.23
CA ILE A 129 -10.42 2.95 -15.88
C ILE A 129 -11.36 3.79 -15.03
N ASP A 130 -11.77 3.26 -13.89
CA ASP A 130 -12.35 4.07 -12.82
C ASP A 130 -11.24 4.46 -11.83
N GLY A 131 -11.12 5.75 -11.54
CA GLY A 131 -10.31 6.26 -10.44
C GLY A 131 -11.24 6.64 -9.30
N LEU A 132 -11.05 6.08 -8.10
CA LEU A 132 -11.88 6.36 -6.94
C LEU A 132 -11.03 6.98 -5.82
N ASP A 133 -11.51 8.07 -5.24
CA ASP A 133 -10.91 8.69 -4.06
C ASP A 133 -11.98 9.31 -3.13
N ILE A 134 -11.62 9.57 -1.89
CA ILE A 134 -12.47 10.28 -0.92
C ILE A 134 -12.30 11.80 -1.01
N SER A 135 -11.11 12.27 -1.39
CA SER A 135 -10.75 13.68 -1.55
C SER A 135 -11.34 14.23 -2.84
N GLU A 136 -12.31 15.14 -2.72
CA GLU A 136 -12.84 15.84 -3.89
C GLU A 136 -11.79 16.84 -4.42
N THR A 137 -10.95 17.39 -3.53
CA THR A 137 -9.83 18.27 -3.92
C THR A 137 -8.84 17.56 -4.85
N ALA A 138 -8.51 16.30 -4.56
CA ALA A 138 -7.62 15.50 -5.39
C ALA A 138 -8.29 15.11 -6.73
N LEU A 139 -9.56 14.69 -6.69
CA LEU A 139 -10.33 14.34 -7.89
C LEU A 139 -10.56 15.54 -8.83
N ILE A 140 -10.68 16.77 -8.32
CA ILE A 140 -10.73 17.99 -9.15
C ILE A 140 -9.42 18.15 -9.95
N LYS A 141 -8.26 18.01 -9.31
CA LYS A 141 -6.95 18.06 -9.99
C LYS A 141 -6.79 16.93 -11.00
N ALA A 142 -7.22 15.72 -10.63
CA ALA A 142 -7.22 14.55 -11.52
C ALA A 142 -8.05 14.82 -12.80
N ARG A 143 -9.26 15.39 -12.66
CA ARG A 143 -10.11 15.78 -13.80
C ARG A 143 -9.57 16.98 -14.59
N GLN A 144 -8.69 17.82 -14.01
CA GLN A 144 -7.99 18.89 -14.74
C GLN A 144 -6.85 18.34 -15.59
N GLY A 145 -6.19 17.26 -15.16
CA GLY A 145 -5.12 16.60 -15.92
C GLY A 145 -3.92 17.51 -16.21
N LEU A 146 -3.66 18.48 -15.33
CA LEU A 146 -2.54 19.41 -15.39
C LEU A 146 -1.60 19.12 -14.22
N TYR A 147 -0.35 18.80 -14.53
CA TYR A 147 0.62 18.27 -13.57
C TYR A 147 1.91 19.09 -13.56
N THR A 148 2.41 19.41 -12.37
CA THR A 148 3.70 20.09 -12.20
C THR A 148 4.85 19.10 -12.25
N THR A 149 6.09 19.58 -12.27
CA THR A 149 7.31 18.75 -12.22
C THR A 149 7.34 17.76 -11.04
N ALA A 150 6.67 18.06 -9.92
CA ALA A 150 6.63 17.19 -8.74
C ALA A 150 5.95 15.82 -8.96
N SER A 151 5.03 15.73 -9.94
CA SER A 151 4.36 14.49 -10.34
C SER A 151 5.23 13.60 -11.24
N PHE A 152 6.39 14.09 -11.70
CA PHE A 152 7.32 13.38 -12.59
C PHE A 152 8.63 13.10 -11.84
N ARG A 153 8.89 11.82 -11.49
CA ARG A 153 10.06 11.43 -10.68
C ARG A 153 10.87 10.30 -11.33
N GLY A 154 12.17 10.30 -11.06
CA GLY A 154 13.14 9.36 -11.63
C GLY A 154 13.58 9.75 -13.05
N ASP A 155 14.56 9.02 -13.60
CA ASP A 155 15.31 9.46 -14.77
C ASP A 155 14.59 9.21 -16.11
N ASP A 156 13.85 8.10 -16.24
CA ASP A 156 13.02 7.84 -17.41
C ASP A 156 11.68 8.58 -17.30
N LEU A 157 11.64 9.74 -17.93
CA LEU A 157 10.46 10.58 -18.16
C LEU A 157 9.99 10.54 -19.62
N SER A 158 10.41 9.54 -20.41
CA SER A 158 10.13 9.46 -21.85
C SER A 158 8.62 9.43 -22.18
N PHE A 159 7.81 8.93 -21.25
CA PHE A 159 6.34 8.93 -21.36
C PHE A 159 5.75 10.34 -21.39
N ARG A 160 6.41 11.33 -20.78
CA ARG A 160 5.94 12.72 -20.75
C ARG A 160 5.86 13.30 -22.16
N GLU A 161 6.89 13.07 -22.98
CA GLU A 161 6.96 13.53 -24.38
C GLU A 161 5.96 12.84 -25.30
N ARG A 162 5.45 11.65 -24.93
CA ARG A 162 4.46 10.90 -25.73
C ARG A 162 3.00 11.26 -25.43
N HIS A 163 2.74 11.75 -24.21
CA HIS A 163 1.38 11.77 -23.63
C HIS A 163 0.97 13.12 -23.01
N PHE A 164 1.88 14.09 -22.98
CA PHE A 164 1.62 15.43 -22.42
C PHE A 164 2.11 16.52 -23.35
N ASP A 165 1.41 17.65 -23.31
CA ASP A 165 1.83 18.91 -23.93
C ASP A 165 2.35 19.86 -22.83
N PRO A 166 3.46 20.60 -23.05
CA PRO A 166 3.94 21.58 -22.09
C PRO A 166 3.02 22.81 -22.01
N GLU A 167 2.81 23.34 -20.81
CA GLU A 167 2.13 24.61 -20.53
C GLU A 167 2.93 25.45 -19.54
N ASP A 168 2.58 26.73 -19.38
CA ASP A 168 3.34 27.74 -18.62
C ASP A 168 3.82 27.25 -17.23
N ASP A 169 2.94 26.60 -16.46
CA ASP A 169 3.21 26.11 -15.10
C ASP A 169 3.25 24.55 -15.00
N GLY A 170 3.39 23.82 -16.11
CA GLY A 170 3.50 22.36 -16.06
C GLY A 170 3.24 21.60 -17.36
N PHE A 171 2.52 20.49 -17.26
CA PHE A 171 2.29 19.54 -18.33
C PHE A 171 0.81 19.12 -18.36
N ARG A 172 0.13 19.35 -19.48
CA ARG A 172 -1.26 18.93 -19.69
C ARG A 172 -1.29 17.55 -20.34
N LEU A 173 -1.98 16.61 -19.69
CA LEU A 173 -2.20 15.27 -20.24
C LEU A 173 -3.10 15.33 -21.49
N HIS A 174 -2.75 14.56 -22.53
CA HIS A 174 -3.54 14.47 -23.76
C HIS A 174 -5.00 14.07 -23.50
N GLU A 175 -5.93 14.81 -24.10
CA GLU A 175 -7.37 14.62 -23.94
C GLU A 175 -7.86 13.20 -24.32
N ARG A 176 -7.15 12.51 -25.22
CA ARG A 176 -7.44 11.10 -25.57
C ARG A 176 -7.30 10.14 -24.36
N LEU A 177 -6.31 10.36 -23.50
CA LEU A 177 -6.08 9.58 -22.28
C LEU A 177 -7.00 10.04 -21.14
N ARG A 178 -7.30 11.35 -21.09
CA ARG A 178 -8.29 11.89 -20.13
C ARG A 178 -9.65 11.20 -20.26
N ARG A 179 -10.06 10.85 -21.49
CA ARG A 179 -11.33 10.16 -21.79
C ARG A 179 -11.40 8.68 -21.42
N THR A 180 -10.26 8.00 -21.23
CA THR A 180 -10.25 6.58 -20.81
C THR A 180 -10.40 6.40 -19.30
N VAL A 181 -10.44 7.50 -18.52
CA VAL A 181 -10.50 7.50 -17.06
C VAL A 181 -11.74 8.26 -16.56
N ARG A 182 -12.53 7.64 -15.69
CA ARG A 182 -13.66 8.27 -14.98
C ARG A 182 -13.34 8.40 -13.49
N PHE A 183 -13.38 9.62 -12.97
CA PHE A 183 -13.08 9.93 -11.56
C PHE A 183 -14.35 10.01 -10.70
N LEU A 184 -14.45 9.10 -9.73
CA LEU A 184 -15.58 8.90 -8.84
C LEU A 184 -15.19 9.26 -7.40
N ARG A 185 -16.02 10.05 -6.72
CA ARG A 185 -15.86 10.26 -5.27
C ARG A 185 -16.49 9.09 -4.51
N GLY A 186 -15.79 8.56 -3.52
CA GLY A 186 -16.30 7.46 -2.70
C GLY A 186 -15.38 7.08 -1.54
N ASN A 187 -15.90 6.22 -0.67
CA ASN A 187 -15.15 5.64 0.44
C ASN A 187 -15.17 4.11 0.27
N ILE A 188 -14.00 3.46 0.34
CA ILE A 188 -13.89 2.01 0.16
C ILE A 188 -14.51 1.19 1.30
N LEU A 189 -14.80 1.84 2.43
CA LEU A 189 -15.42 1.25 3.63
C LEU A 189 -16.96 1.25 3.59
N ASP A 190 -17.57 1.94 2.62
CA ASP A 190 -19.01 1.94 2.37
C ASP A 190 -19.42 0.65 1.64
N ASP A 191 -20.33 -0.14 2.25
CA ASP A 191 -20.82 -1.39 1.67
C ASP A 191 -21.53 -1.19 0.32
N GLN A 192 -22.10 0.00 0.09
CA GLN A 192 -22.82 0.35 -1.14
C GLN A 192 -21.88 0.80 -2.27
N ILE A 193 -20.58 0.96 -2.01
CA ILE A 193 -19.66 1.55 -2.98
C ILE A 193 -19.57 0.67 -4.24
N LEU A 194 -19.87 1.30 -5.39
CA LEU A 194 -19.91 0.64 -6.71
C LEU A 194 -20.79 -0.63 -6.77
N LEU A 195 -21.81 -0.78 -5.90
CA LEU A 195 -22.62 -2.01 -5.78
C LEU A 195 -23.27 -2.48 -7.09
N TYR A 196 -23.61 -1.54 -7.97
CA TYR A 196 -24.22 -1.80 -9.28
C TYR A 196 -23.23 -1.77 -10.45
N GLN A 197 -21.93 -1.68 -10.20
CA GLN A 197 -20.93 -1.85 -11.26
C GLN A 197 -20.62 -3.32 -11.46
N GLU A 198 -20.35 -3.71 -12.71
CA GLU A 198 -19.68 -4.98 -13.01
C GLU A 198 -18.35 -5.09 -12.26
N PRO A 199 -17.84 -6.30 -12.01
CA PRO A 199 -16.50 -6.49 -11.49
C PRO A 199 -15.41 -5.88 -12.39
N TYR A 200 -14.27 -5.57 -11.79
CA TYR A 200 -13.04 -5.14 -12.46
C TYR A 200 -12.12 -6.34 -12.67
N HIS A 201 -11.43 -6.39 -13.80
CA HIS A 201 -10.46 -7.45 -14.08
C HIS A 201 -9.12 -7.17 -13.41
N VAL A 202 -8.82 -5.89 -13.19
CA VAL A 202 -7.63 -5.41 -12.50
C VAL A 202 -8.04 -4.33 -11.51
N ILE A 203 -7.51 -4.39 -10.29
CA ILE A 203 -7.63 -3.33 -9.29
C ILE A 203 -6.22 -2.95 -8.84
N PHE A 204 -5.90 -1.66 -8.82
CA PHE A 204 -4.75 -1.11 -8.11
C PHE A 204 -5.25 -0.54 -6.79
N CYS A 205 -4.75 -1.08 -5.67
CA CYS A 205 -5.02 -0.59 -4.32
C CYS A 205 -3.69 -0.44 -3.57
N ARG A 206 -3.05 0.71 -3.74
CA ARG A 206 -1.63 0.89 -3.39
C ARG A 206 -1.45 2.07 -2.46
N ASN A 207 -0.57 1.89 -1.48
CA ASN A 207 -0.23 2.88 -0.46
C ASN A 207 -1.48 3.40 0.30
N LEU A 208 -2.41 2.48 0.64
CA LEU A 208 -3.62 2.77 1.42
C LEU A 208 -3.69 1.95 2.70
N LEU A 209 -3.58 0.62 2.58
CA LEU A 209 -3.76 -0.31 3.69
C LEU A 209 -2.78 -0.01 4.82
N ILE A 210 -1.58 0.49 4.52
CA ILE A 210 -0.59 0.93 5.51
C ILE A 210 -1.16 1.92 6.54
N TYR A 211 -2.10 2.79 6.16
CA TYR A 211 -2.69 3.80 7.04
C TYR A 211 -3.97 3.35 7.76
N LEU A 212 -4.49 2.16 7.43
CA LEU A 212 -5.78 1.68 7.91
C LEU A 212 -5.67 0.87 9.21
N SER A 213 -6.67 1.02 10.09
CA SER A 213 -6.83 0.17 11.26
C SER A 213 -7.13 -1.29 10.85
N PRO A 214 -6.87 -2.30 11.72
CA PRO A 214 -7.10 -3.70 11.38
C PRO A 214 -8.52 -3.99 10.89
N ARG A 215 -9.54 -3.30 11.45
CA ARG A 215 -10.93 -3.41 11.01
C ARG A 215 -11.14 -2.83 9.61
N ALA A 216 -10.54 -1.67 9.33
CA ALA A 216 -10.64 -1.02 8.03
C ALA A 216 -9.89 -1.78 6.93
N LYS A 217 -8.74 -2.42 7.25
CA LYS A 217 -8.02 -3.35 6.36
C LYS A 217 -8.92 -4.50 5.90
N THR A 218 -9.55 -5.20 6.84
CA THR A 218 -10.51 -6.29 6.57
C THR A 218 -11.65 -5.81 5.68
N ARG A 219 -12.33 -4.73 6.06
CA ARG A 219 -13.45 -4.12 5.33
C ARG A 219 -13.07 -3.74 3.88
N THR A 220 -11.86 -3.20 3.70
CA THR A 220 -11.32 -2.84 2.39
C THR A 220 -11.11 -4.08 1.52
N LEU A 221 -10.58 -5.17 2.10
CA LEU A 221 -10.35 -6.43 1.40
C LEU A 221 -11.66 -7.19 1.08
N GLU A 222 -12.69 -7.09 1.93
CA GLU A 222 -14.05 -7.56 1.64
C GLU A 222 -14.61 -6.85 0.39
N THR A 223 -14.50 -5.52 0.34
CA THR A 223 -14.98 -4.73 -0.79
C THR A 223 -14.15 -4.99 -2.05
N ILE A 224 -12.83 -5.13 -1.93
CA ILE A 224 -11.96 -5.49 -3.06
C ILE A 224 -12.28 -6.89 -3.59
N ASP A 225 -12.50 -7.91 -2.72
CA ASP A 225 -12.94 -9.23 -3.16
C ASP A 225 -14.29 -9.16 -3.88
N ARG A 226 -15.24 -8.35 -3.40
CA ARG A 226 -16.52 -8.12 -4.10
C ARG A 226 -16.33 -7.49 -5.49
N LEU A 227 -15.45 -6.49 -5.60
CA LEU A 227 -15.24 -5.73 -6.83
C LEU A 227 -14.31 -6.40 -7.84
N LEU A 228 -13.47 -7.34 -7.41
CA LEU A 228 -12.52 -8.05 -8.28
C LEU A 228 -13.19 -9.27 -8.95
N SER A 229 -13.06 -9.37 -10.28
CA SER A 229 -13.59 -10.51 -11.03
C SER A 229 -12.92 -11.82 -10.60
N ASP A 230 -13.57 -12.95 -10.85
CA ASP A 230 -12.90 -14.26 -10.84
C ASP A 230 -11.63 -14.18 -11.71
N SER A 231 -10.52 -14.74 -11.21
CA SER A 231 -9.18 -14.66 -11.84
C SER A 231 -8.61 -13.25 -12.04
N GLY A 232 -9.26 -12.20 -11.50
CA GLY A 232 -8.77 -10.82 -11.57
C GLY A 232 -7.50 -10.61 -10.74
N ILE A 233 -6.76 -9.55 -11.08
CA ILE A 233 -5.47 -9.20 -10.45
C ILE A 233 -5.62 -7.94 -9.57
N LEU A 234 -5.10 -8.02 -8.35
CA LEU A 234 -4.98 -6.93 -7.40
C LEU A 234 -3.50 -6.51 -7.30
N PHE A 235 -3.18 -5.27 -7.64
CA PHE A 235 -1.87 -4.66 -7.44
C PHE A 235 -1.84 -3.89 -6.12
N LEU A 236 -0.78 -4.10 -5.33
CA LEU A 236 -0.62 -3.56 -3.96
C LEU A 236 0.71 -2.81 -3.85
N GLY A 237 0.91 -2.05 -2.76
CA GLY A 237 2.23 -1.58 -2.36
C GLY A 237 3.09 -2.70 -1.75
N HIS A 238 4.39 -2.44 -1.61
CA HIS A 238 5.38 -3.39 -1.12
C HIS A 238 5.00 -4.04 0.22
N ALA A 239 4.59 -3.23 1.20
CA ALA A 239 4.20 -3.68 2.55
C ALA A 239 2.77 -4.25 2.63
N GLU A 240 1.98 -4.15 1.56
CA GLU A 240 0.54 -4.42 1.59
C GLU A 240 0.18 -5.80 1.00
N ARG A 241 1.07 -6.37 0.18
CA ARG A 241 0.90 -7.68 -0.47
C ARG A 241 0.56 -8.79 0.52
N GLU A 242 1.26 -8.86 1.64
CA GLU A 242 1.11 -9.96 2.61
C GLU A 242 -0.26 -9.93 3.31
N VAL A 243 -0.86 -8.74 3.47
CA VAL A 243 -2.22 -8.59 4.02
C VAL A 243 -3.24 -9.23 3.09
N ALA A 244 -3.09 -9.04 1.76
CA ALA A 244 -3.95 -9.65 0.76
C ALA A 244 -3.70 -11.16 0.57
N VAL A 245 -2.47 -11.65 0.78
CA VAL A 245 -2.17 -13.08 0.82
C VAL A 245 -2.82 -13.74 2.05
N SER A 246 -2.68 -13.11 3.22
CA SER A 246 -3.33 -13.54 4.47
C SER A 246 -4.87 -13.54 4.39
N TRP A 247 -5.46 -12.69 3.54
CA TRP A 247 -6.88 -12.69 3.21
C TRP A 247 -7.33 -13.89 2.36
N GLY A 248 -6.40 -14.54 1.66
CA GLY A 248 -6.67 -15.68 0.78
C GLY A 248 -6.58 -15.39 -0.73
N LEU A 249 -6.01 -14.26 -1.15
CA LEU A 249 -5.62 -14.06 -2.55
C LEU A 249 -4.26 -14.73 -2.82
N VAL A 250 -4.08 -15.29 -4.01
CA VAL A 250 -2.83 -15.99 -4.37
C VAL A 250 -1.81 -14.99 -4.89
N GLY A 251 -0.69 -14.82 -4.17
CA GLY A 251 0.40 -13.96 -4.60
C GLY A 251 0.97 -14.39 -5.96
N ILE A 252 1.17 -13.44 -6.86
CA ILE A 252 1.80 -13.67 -8.17
C ILE A 252 3.33 -13.62 -7.98
N PRO A 253 4.10 -14.63 -8.44
CA PRO A 253 5.55 -14.69 -8.24
C PRO A 253 6.32 -13.82 -9.24
N GLU A 254 5.86 -12.58 -9.46
CA GLU A 254 6.54 -11.58 -10.29
C GLU A 254 7.29 -10.58 -9.39
N PRO A 255 8.64 -10.54 -9.43
CA PRO A 255 9.47 -9.67 -8.59
C PRO A 255 9.11 -8.18 -8.71
N GLY A 256 8.82 -7.56 -7.57
CA GLY A 256 8.50 -6.13 -7.49
C GLY A 256 7.18 -5.69 -8.15
N ALA A 257 6.38 -6.58 -8.76
CA ALA A 257 5.05 -6.22 -9.25
C ALA A 257 4.01 -6.09 -8.12
N PHE A 258 4.27 -6.71 -6.96
CA PHE A 258 3.42 -6.73 -5.76
C PHE A 258 1.94 -7.07 -6.05
N ALA A 259 1.71 -8.02 -6.96
CA ALA A 259 0.38 -8.40 -7.41
C ALA A 259 -0.10 -9.71 -6.77
N CYS A 260 -1.41 -9.81 -6.54
CA CYS A 260 -2.14 -11.00 -6.11
C CYS A 260 -3.26 -11.31 -7.09
N ARG A 261 -3.68 -12.56 -7.19
CA ARG A 261 -4.79 -13.02 -8.05
C ARG A 261 -5.89 -13.64 -7.21
N LYS A 262 -7.13 -13.30 -7.53
CA LYS A 262 -8.31 -13.96 -6.96
C LYS A 262 -8.49 -15.34 -7.59
N GLU A 263 -8.41 -16.40 -6.79
CA GLU A 263 -8.79 -17.72 -7.30
C GLU A 263 -10.28 -17.75 -7.64
N ARG A 264 -10.58 -18.39 -8.76
CA ARG A 264 -11.95 -18.62 -9.20
C ARG A 264 -12.64 -19.55 -8.21
N ARG A 265 -13.50 -19.00 -7.35
CA ARG A 265 -14.40 -19.82 -6.53
C ARG A 265 -15.15 -20.76 -7.49
N LYS A 266 -15.12 -22.07 -7.24
CA LYS A 266 -15.87 -23.04 -8.05
C LYS A 266 -17.35 -22.73 -7.92
N ALA A 267 -17.89 -21.96 -8.86
CA ALA A 267 -19.28 -21.59 -8.87
C ALA A 267 -20.13 -22.86 -8.87
N ALA A 268 -20.94 -23.05 -7.83
CA ALA A 268 -22.07 -23.95 -7.91
C ALA A 268 -22.91 -23.47 -9.08
N ARG A 269 -23.02 -24.28 -10.14
CA ARG A 269 -23.69 -23.87 -11.38
C ARG A 269 -25.10 -23.40 -11.04
N PRO A 270 -25.53 -22.19 -11.44
CA PRO A 270 -26.93 -21.82 -11.32
C PRO A 270 -27.77 -22.87 -12.09
N PRO A 271 -28.95 -23.24 -11.60
CA PRO A 271 -29.77 -24.29 -12.21
C PRO A 271 -30.38 -23.78 -13.52
N TYR A 272 -29.60 -23.85 -14.59
CA TYR A 272 -30.12 -23.57 -15.93
C TYR A 272 -31.07 -24.69 -16.33
N SER A 273 -32.34 -24.35 -16.55
CA SER A 273 -33.39 -25.26 -16.98
C SER A 273 -33.14 -25.71 -18.43
N ALA A 274 -32.62 -26.93 -18.60
CA ALA A 274 -32.61 -27.60 -19.89
C ALA A 274 -32.91 -29.10 -19.72
N HIS A 275 -33.99 -29.49 -20.39
CA HIS A 275 -34.57 -30.81 -20.64
C HIS A 275 -33.80 -32.10 -20.26
N ARG A 276 -34.57 -33.06 -19.73
CA ARG A 276 -34.16 -34.42 -19.40
C ARG A 276 -33.46 -35.16 -20.56
N SER A 277 -32.31 -35.76 -20.27
CA SER A 277 -31.93 -37.07 -20.79
C SER A 277 -31.05 -37.85 -19.79
N HIS A 278 -31.57 -38.97 -19.30
CA HIS A 278 -30.78 -40.08 -18.74
C HIS A 278 -30.28 -40.97 -19.92
N PRO A 279 -29.43 -42.02 -19.74
CA PRO A 279 -28.90 -42.67 -18.52
C PRO A 279 -27.34 -42.72 -18.54
N ARG A 280 -26.53 -43.56 -17.86
CA ARG A 280 -26.66 -44.82 -17.07
C ARG A 280 -25.72 -44.83 -15.86
N ARG A 281 -26.00 -45.68 -14.86
CA ARG A 281 -25.09 -46.04 -13.74
C ARG A 281 -23.93 -46.96 -14.19
N ARG A 282 -22.75 -46.80 -13.57
CA ARG A 282 -21.82 -47.86 -13.05
C ARG A 282 -21.11 -47.23 -11.83
N ARG A 283 -21.18 -47.68 -10.58
CA ARG A 283 -21.07 -49.01 -9.89
C ARG A 283 -19.61 -49.39 -9.59
N PHE A 284 -19.35 -49.67 -8.29
CA PHE A 284 -18.15 -50.28 -7.68
C PHE A 284 -16.86 -49.43 -7.55
N GLU A 285 -16.01 -49.60 -6.51
CA GLU A 285 -16.20 -50.14 -5.14
C GLU A 285 -15.04 -49.68 -4.20
N ARG A 286 -15.11 -50.03 -2.91
CA ARG A 286 -14.17 -49.66 -1.84
C ARG A 286 -12.87 -50.47 -1.86
N VAL A 287 -11.75 -49.82 -1.55
CA VAL A 287 -10.60 -50.31 -0.75
C VAL A 287 -10.00 -49.05 -0.06
N GLY A 288 -9.49 -49.02 1.17
CA GLY A 288 -9.36 -50.00 2.26
C GLY A 288 -8.56 -49.36 3.42
N LYS A 289 -8.77 -49.82 4.66
CA LYS A 289 -8.09 -49.35 5.91
C LYS A 289 -6.55 -49.42 5.78
N GLY A 290 -5.69 -48.63 6.44
CA GLY A 290 -5.82 -47.74 7.60
C GLY A 290 -4.96 -48.25 8.79
N LEU A 291 -4.23 -47.39 9.52
CA LEU A 291 -3.71 -47.63 10.89
C LEU A 291 -3.09 -46.36 11.52
N GLU A 292 -3.22 -46.23 12.85
CA GLU A 292 -2.49 -45.30 13.74
C GLU A 292 -1.19 -46.02 14.24
N SER A 293 -0.22 -45.50 15.03
CA SER A 293 -0.09 -44.31 15.91
C SER A 293 1.43 -43.97 16.15
N ALA A 294 1.73 -42.94 16.97
CA ALA A 294 3.07 -42.38 17.30
C ALA A 294 3.80 -43.13 18.47
N PRO A 295 4.79 -42.62 19.25
CA PRO A 295 5.64 -41.39 19.21
C PRO A 295 7.16 -41.59 19.59
N SER A 296 7.99 -40.53 19.61
CA SER A 296 9.18 -40.36 20.51
C SER A 296 9.79 -38.93 20.39
N VAL A 297 9.71 -38.04 21.41
CA VAL A 297 10.70 -37.71 22.48
C VAL A 297 11.99 -36.99 22.04
N ALA A 298 12.23 -35.81 22.63
CA ALA A 298 13.53 -35.12 22.74
C ALA A 298 14.01 -35.17 24.21
N PRO A 299 15.31 -34.97 24.53
CA PRO A 299 15.67 -33.66 25.13
C PRO A 299 17.16 -33.20 25.00
N ALA A 300 17.38 -31.99 25.55
CA ALA A 300 18.58 -31.52 26.26
C ALA A 300 19.65 -30.67 25.53
N ALA A 301 20.00 -29.57 26.20
CA ALA A 301 21.17 -28.70 25.96
C ALA A 301 22.32 -29.07 26.91
N PRO A 302 23.48 -28.40 26.80
CA PRO A 302 24.07 -27.81 28.01
C PRO A 302 24.55 -26.36 27.82
N ALA A 303 25.03 -25.77 28.91
CA ALA A 303 25.11 -24.33 29.13
C ALA A 303 26.51 -23.70 29.02
N GLY A 304 26.53 -22.38 28.85
CA GLY A 304 27.31 -21.49 29.73
C GLY A 304 28.66 -20.97 29.23
N ARG A 305 28.77 -19.64 29.20
CA ARG A 305 29.89 -18.90 29.83
C ARG A 305 29.59 -17.41 29.95
N ASP A 306 29.84 -16.87 31.14
CA ASP A 306 29.83 -15.44 31.41
C ASP A 306 30.98 -14.72 30.68
N THR A 307 30.76 -13.44 30.35
CA THR A 307 31.69 -12.36 30.72
C THR A 307 30.91 -11.06 30.79
N GLY A 308 30.98 -10.37 31.92
CA GLY A 308 30.34 -9.06 32.07
C GLY A 308 31.17 -7.95 31.42
N SER A 309 30.48 -6.89 31.00
CA SER A 309 31.06 -5.54 30.89
C SER A 309 30.01 -4.53 31.32
N ALA A 310 30.41 -3.61 32.19
CA ALA A 310 29.52 -2.64 32.81
C ALA A 310 29.00 -1.60 31.80
N VAL A 311 27.74 -1.20 31.96
CA VAL A 311 27.17 -0.02 31.31
C VAL A 311 27.38 1.18 32.23
N PRO A 312 28.05 2.27 31.80
CA PRO A 312 28.06 3.51 32.56
C PRO A 312 26.69 4.21 32.45
N GLU A 313 26.09 4.55 33.58
CA GLU A 313 24.95 5.48 33.61
C GLU A 313 25.41 6.88 33.12
N LEU A 314 24.56 7.55 32.34
CA LEU A 314 24.79 8.92 31.88
C LEU A 314 23.64 9.85 32.28
N SER A 315 24.06 11.05 32.68
CA SER A 315 23.35 12.07 33.46
C SER A 315 22.24 12.84 32.66
N PRO A 316 21.47 13.76 33.29
CA PRO A 316 20.10 14.09 32.84
C PRO A 316 19.96 15.22 31.78
N ASP A 317 20.92 15.40 30.85
CA ASP A 317 20.84 16.46 29.80
C ASP A 317 20.01 16.08 28.55
N ARG A 318 19.40 14.89 28.52
CA ARG A 318 18.77 14.33 27.30
C ARG A 318 17.53 15.05 26.77
N LYS A 319 16.93 16.01 27.48
CA LYS A 319 15.64 16.60 27.08
C LYS A 319 15.73 17.61 25.94
N GLU A 320 16.76 18.46 25.89
CA GLU A 320 16.84 19.51 24.86
C GLU A 320 17.38 18.98 23.52
N VAL A 321 18.34 18.06 23.55
CA VAL A 321 18.88 17.40 22.34
C VAL A 321 17.83 16.51 21.65
N SER A 322 16.86 15.97 22.41
CA SER A 322 15.82 15.08 21.88
C SER A 322 14.87 15.78 20.90
N ASP A 323 14.56 17.06 21.08
CA ASP A 323 13.58 17.76 20.23
C ASP A 323 14.21 18.25 18.92
N MET A 324 15.48 18.65 18.93
CA MET A 324 16.18 19.02 17.69
C MET A 324 16.37 17.80 16.78
N GLY A 325 16.72 16.64 17.34
CA GLY A 325 16.85 15.39 16.58
C GLY A 325 15.56 14.95 15.90
N LYS A 326 14.41 14.98 16.61
CA LYS A 326 13.10 14.64 16.01
C LYS A 326 12.81 15.47 14.77
N ASN A 327 13.06 16.78 14.84
CA ASN A 327 12.85 17.68 13.72
C ASN A 327 13.72 17.32 12.49
N LEU A 328 14.95 16.82 12.68
CA LEU A 328 15.77 16.34 11.56
C LEU A 328 15.22 15.05 10.93
N PHE A 329 14.74 14.09 11.73
CA PHE A 329 14.14 12.86 11.20
C PHE A 329 12.83 13.13 10.47
N ASP A 330 11.96 13.98 11.03
CA ASP A 330 10.71 14.42 10.38
C ASP A 330 10.98 15.15 9.05
N GLN A 331 12.05 15.96 8.98
CA GLN A 331 12.49 16.60 7.74
C GLN A 331 13.05 15.60 6.74
N ALA A 332 13.82 14.59 7.18
CA ALA A 332 14.33 13.54 6.31
C ALA A 332 13.18 12.72 5.69
N GLN A 333 12.18 12.36 6.49
CA GLN A 333 10.96 11.71 6.01
C GLN A 333 10.23 12.60 4.99
N ALA A 334 10.01 13.88 5.32
CA ALA A 334 9.34 14.85 4.44
C ALA A 334 10.13 15.22 3.16
N LEU A 335 11.39 14.79 3.02
CA LEU A 335 12.18 14.85 1.79
C LEU A 335 12.27 13.50 1.05
N ALA A 336 12.03 12.37 1.72
CA ALA A 336 11.90 11.06 1.08
C ALA A 336 10.52 10.95 0.42
N ASP A 337 9.47 11.26 1.19
CA ASP A 337 8.23 11.86 0.69
C ASP A 337 8.62 13.11 -0.14
N ARG A 338 7.86 13.52 -1.16
CA ARG A 338 8.30 14.48 -2.23
C ARG A 338 9.41 13.95 -3.16
N GLY A 339 10.16 12.90 -2.79
CA GLY A 339 11.13 12.23 -3.67
C GLY A 339 12.48 12.94 -3.81
N SER A 340 12.86 13.82 -2.89
CA SER A 340 14.19 14.43 -2.80
C SER A 340 15.19 13.46 -2.14
N LEU A 341 15.32 12.27 -2.71
CA LEU A 341 15.94 11.08 -2.12
C LEU A 341 17.38 11.31 -1.63
N THR A 342 18.20 12.06 -2.36
CA THR A 342 19.59 12.37 -1.96
C THR A 342 19.64 13.27 -0.73
N ALA A 343 18.85 14.35 -0.71
CA ALA A 343 18.78 15.26 0.43
C ALA A 343 18.17 14.59 1.67
N ALA A 344 17.16 13.72 1.49
CA ALA A 344 16.62 12.88 2.54
C ALA A 344 17.69 11.94 3.14
N LEU A 345 18.48 11.29 2.28
CA LEU A 345 19.55 10.40 2.70
C LEU A 345 20.64 11.13 3.49
N ASP A 346 21.01 12.35 3.10
CA ASP A 346 21.99 13.16 3.81
C ASP A 346 21.46 13.69 5.15
N LEU A 347 20.17 14.03 5.25
CA LEU A 347 19.54 14.30 6.55
C LEU A 347 19.50 13.05 7.44
N CYS A 348 19.15 11.88 6.91
CA CYS A 348 19.23 10.62 7.65
C CYS A 348 20.64 10.36 8.18
N ARG A 349 21.67 10.54 7.34
CA ARG A 349 23.09 10.40 7.72
C ARG A 349 23.52 11.40 8.80
N SER A 350 23.00 12.63 8.77
CA SER A 350 23.23 13.60 9.84
C SER A 350 22.53 13.16 11.13
N PHE A 351 21.27 12.77 11.04
CA PHE A 351 20.47 12.35 12.19
C PHE A 351 21.04 11.11 12.91
N ILE A 352 21.47 10.07 12.18
CA ILE A 352 22.07 8.88 12.81
C ILE A 352 23.47 9.13 13.42
N ARG A 353 24.12 10.26 13.10
CA ARG A 353 25.36 10.66 13.78
C ARG A 353 25.11 11.00 15.24
N ASP A 354 23.97 11.65 15.50
CA ASP A 354 23.54 12.06 16.83
C ASP A 354 22.65 11.00 17.51
N GLN A 355 21.92 10.21 16.73
CA GLN A 355 21.06 9.10 17.20
C GLN A 355 21.37 7.75 16.49
N PRO A 356 22.53 7.13 16.77
CA PRO A 356 23.01 5.93 16.07
C PRO A 356 22.22 4.63 16.35
N VAL A 357 21.20 4.69 17.21
CA VAL A 357 20.36 3.55 17.61
C VAL A 357 18.90 3.67 17.15
N HIS A 358 18.60 4.62 16.25
CA HIS A 358 17.23 4.85 15.78
C HIS A 358 16.85 3.92 14.62
N ALA A 359 16.20 2.79 14.92
CA ALA A 359 15.83 1.76 13.93
C ALA A 359 15.06 2.33 12.72
N GLY A 360 14.09 3.23 12.95
CA GLY A 360 13.30 3.88 11.88
C GLY A 360 14.12 4.74 10.91
N ALA A 361 15.29 5.25 11.32
CA ALA A 361 16.15 6.01 10.43
C ALA A 361 16.92 5.10 9.47
N TYR A 362 17.40 3.96 9.96
CA TYR A 362 17.98 2.93 9.10
C TYR A 362 16.94 2.28 8.18
N PHE A 363 15.69 2.10 8.65
CA PHE A 363 14.60 1.67 7.78
C PHE A 363 14.31 2.67 6.66
N LEU A 364 14.18 3.96 6.98
CA LEU A 364 14.00 5.03 5.99
C LEU A 364 15.16 5.09 4.98
N MET A 365 16.42 4.94 5.44
CA MET A 365 17.57 4.82 4.54
C MET A 365 17.46 3.61 3.62
N GLY A 366 16.99 2.47 4.12
CA GLY A 366 16.74 1.27 3.32
C GLY A 366 15.72 1.51 2.20
N LEU A 367 14.59 2.15 2.53
CA LEU A 367 13.57 2.56 1.54
C LEU A 367 14.13 3.52 0.48
N ILE A 368 14.96 4.49 0.90
CA ILE A 368 15.59 5.45 -0.01
C ILE A 368 16.57 4.74 -0.95
N TYR A 369 17.39 3.82 -0.44
CA TYR A 369 18.31 3.04 -1.28
C TYR A 369 17.57 2.09 -2.23
N GLU A 370 16.48 1.46 -1.80
CA GLU A 370 15.63 0.64 -2.67
C GLU A 370 15.00 1.48 -3.80
N ALA A 371 14.54 2.70 -3.49
CA ALA A 371 14.03 3.64 -4.49
C ALA A 371 15.11 4.17 -5.46
N LEU A 372 16.40 4.07 -5.09
CA LEU A 372 17.56 4.40 -5.91
C LEU A 372 18.19 3.17 -6.61
N ASP A 373 17.53 2.00 -6.58
CA ASP A 373 18.01 0.71 -7.14
C ASP A 373 19.37 0.25 -6.55
N LYS A 374 19.66 0.67 -5.30
CA LYS A 374 20.89 0.40 -4.54
C LYS A 374 20.69 -0.75 -3.55
N GLU A 375 20.61 -1.97 -4.08
CA GLU A 375 20.15 -3.14 -3.34
C GLU A 375 21.08 -3.53 -2.17
N GLU A 376 22.41 -3.38 -2.31
CA GLU A 376 23.38 -3.69 -1.25
C GLU A 376 23.28 -2.69 -0.08
N GLU A 377 23.20 -1.39 -0.36
CA GLU A 377 23.02 -0.38 0.69
C GLU A 377 21.63 -0.44 1.34
N ALA A 378 20.60 -0.83 0.58
CA ALA A 378 19.26 -1.08 1.10
C ALA A 378 19.27 -2.25 2.10
N GLU A 379 19.83 -3.39 1.70
CA GLU A 379 20.02 -4.57 2.55
C GLU A 379 20.80 -4.23 3.83
N ALA A 380 21.93 -3.53 3.72
CA ALA A 380 22.74 -3.14 4.87
C ALA A 380 21.94 -2.27 5.85
N SER A 381 21.10 -1.37 5.33
CA SER A 381 20.24 -0.48 6.12
C SER A 381 19.08 -1.23 6.79
N PHE A 382 18.41 -2.15 6.07
CA PHE A 382 17.37 -3.01 6.66
C PHE A 382 17.93 -3.96 7.72
N ASN A 383 19.07 -4.60 7.46
CA ASN A 383 19.77 -5.41 8.48
C ASN A 383 20.14 -4.58 9.71
N LYS A 384 20.52 -3.31 9.54
CA LYS A 384 20.81 -2.42 10.68
C LYS A 384 19.56 -2.03 11.46
N ALA A 385 18.42 -1.82 10.80
CA ALA A 385 17.13 -1.63 11.46
C ALA A 385 16.73 -2.89 12.26
N ILE A 386 16.80 -4.08 11.66
CA ILE A 386 16.51 -5.38 12.29
C ILE A 386 17.47 -5.69 13.45
N TYR A 387 18.73 -5.23 13.38
CA TYR A 387 19.68 -5.38 14.48
C TYR A 387 19.31 -4.54 15.70
N LEU A 388 18.76 -3.34 15.48
CA LEU A 388 18.34 -2.43 16.55
C LEU A 388 16.96 -2.80 17.11
N ASP A 389 16.08 -3.32 16.25
CA ASP A 389 14.79 -3.88 16.61
C ASP A 389 14.57 -5.22 15.88
N PRO A 390 14.80 -6.36 16.56
CA PRO A 390 14.66 -7.70 15.98
C PRO A 390 13.24 -8.06 15.50
N ASN A 391 12.24 -7.27 15.89
CA ASN A 391 10.84 -7.42 15.56
C ASN A 391 10.36 -6.43 14.47
N TYR A 392 11.21 -5.52 13.98
CA TYR A 392 10.82 -4.51 12.98
C TYR A 392 10.24 -5.14 11.71
N SER A 393 8.91 -5.23 11.63
CA SER A 393 8.20 -6.18 10.76
C SER A 393 8.36 -5.82 9.28
N GLU A 394 8.38 -4.53 8.99
CA GLU A 394 8.52 -3.93 7.67
C GLU A 394 9.91 -4.19 7.11
N ALA A 395 10.96 -3.94 7.90
CA ALA A 395 12.35 -4.19 7.49
C ALA A 395 12.60 -5.68 7.19
N LEU A 396 12.01 -6.59 7.98
CA LEU A 396 12.04 -8.03 7.71
C LEU A 396 11.34 -8.39 6.38
N ASN A 397 10.20 -7.76 6.09
CA ASN A 397 9.50 -7.94 4.82
C ASN A 397 10.31 -7.41 3.62
N HIS A 398 10.88 -6.20 3.72
CA HIS A 398 11.75 -5.63 2.68
C HIS A 398 12.98 -6.51 2.39
N LEU A 399 13.67 -6.96 3.44
CA LEU A 399 14.80 -7.88 3.31
C LEU A 399 14.39 -9.21 2.67
N SER A 400 13.17 -9.70 2.93
CA SER A 400 12.66 -10.92 2.30
C SER A 400 12.49 -10.78 0.78
N PHE A 401 12.11 -9.60 0.28
CA PHE A 401 12.02 -9.34 -1.16
C PHE A 401 13.40 -9.25 -1.82
N ILE A 402 14.41 -8.67 -1.14
CA ILE A 402 15.79 -8.67 -1.62
C ILE A 402 16.30 -10.11 -1.78
N PHE A 403 16.05 -10.96 -0.78
CA PHE A 403 16.47 -12.38 -0.81
C PHE A 403 15.73 -13.15 -1.91
N GLU A 404 14.44 -12.90 -2.11
CA GLU A 404 13.63 -13.49 -3.19
C GLU A 404 14.12 -13.06 -4.58
N ASN A 405 14.49 -11.79 -4.77
CA ASN A 405 15.09 -11.28 -6.02
C ASN A 405 16.42 -11.97 -6.37
N ARG A 406 17.24 -12.29 -5.37
CA ARG A 406 18.51 -13.03 -5.53
C ARG A 406 18.34 -14.55 -5.63
N GLY A 407 17.11 -15.05 -5.59
CA GLY A 407 16.79 -16.47 -5.69
C GLY A 407 16.89 -17.27 -4.39
N ASP A 408 17.18 -16.65 -3.24
CA ASP A 408 17.10 -17.31 -1.93
C ASP A 408 15.65 -17.34 -1.40
N ALA A 409 14.86 -18.21 -2.01
CA ALA A 409 13.48 -18.47 -1.58
C ALA A 409 13.39 -19.00 -0.13
N SER A 410 14.46 -19.64 0.38
CA SER A 410 14.49 -20.21 1.73
C SER A 410 14.67 -19.13 2.79
N GLY A 411 15.67 -18.26 2.62
CA GLY A 411 15.88 -17.08 3.45
C GLY A 411 14.70 -16.11 3.39
N ALA A 412 14.14 -15.87 2.21
CA ALA A 412 12.94 -15.05 2.04
C ALA A 412 11.72 -15.64 2.80
N ALA A 413 11.51 -16.96 2.77
CA ALA A 413 10.44 -17.60 3.55
C ALA A 413 10.68 -17.50 5.06
N HIS A 414 11.93 -17.66 5.52
CA HIS A 414 12.28 -17.51 6.93
C HIS A 414 12.04 -16.08 7.45
N LEU A 415 12.43 -15.07 6.66
CA LEU A 415 12.22 -13.66 7.00
C LEU A 415 10.72 -13.30 7.04
N ARG A 416 9.91 -13.79 6.10
CA ARG A 416 8.45 -13.59 6.09
C ARG A 416 7.77 -14.18 7.32
N GLU A 417 8.11 -15.40 7.73
CA GLU A 417 7.54 -16.00 8.96
C GLU A 417 8.02 -15.28 10.23
N ARG A 418 9.23 -14.70 10.26
CA ARG A 418 9.66 -13.80 11.35
C ARG A 418 8.82 -12.53 11.38
N ALA A 419 8.66 -11.84 10.25
CA ALA A 419 7.85 -10.62 10.14
C ALA A 419 6.41 -10.87 10.60
N ARG A 420 5.80 -11.98 10.18
CA ARG A 420 4.45 -12.39 10.54
C ARG A 420 4.29 -12.62 12.05
N ARG A 421 5.29 -13.17 12.72
CA ARG A 421 5.30 -13.36 14.19
C ARG A 421 5.46 -12.04 14.93
N ALA A 422 6.34 -11.17 14.46
CA ALA A 422 6.55 -9.87 15.08
C ALA A 422 5.29 -8.99 15.00
N PHE A 423 4.68 -8.89 13.82
CA PHE A 423 3.40 -8.20 13.61
C PHE A 423 2.27 -8.76 14.50
N GLN A 424 2.24 -10.08 14.75
CA GLN A 424 1.29 -10.71 15.67
C GLN A 424 1.59 -10.45 17.16
N GLN A 425 2.82 -10.06 17.52
CA GLN A 425 3.18 -9.67 18.88
C GLN A 425 2.86 -8.19 19.10
N GLU A 426 3.17 -7.32 18.14
CA GLU A 426 2.79 -5.90 18.15
C GLU A 426 1.27 -5.73 18.22
N ALA A 427 0.50 -6.48 17.42
CA ALA A 427 -0.98 -6.46 17.46
C ALA A 427 -1.61 -7.07 18.74
N ARG A 428 -0.80 -7.45 19.75
CA ARG A 428 -1.24 -7.96 21.05
C ARG A 428 -0.74 -7.13 22.25
N GLY A 429 0.14 -6.15 22.01
CA GLY A 429 0.56 -5.15 22.98
C GLY A 429 -0.40 -3.97 23.03
#